data_AF-Q7BP88-F1
#
_entry.id   AF-Q7BP88-F1
#
_cell.length_a   1.000
_cell.length_b   1.000
_cell.length_c   1.000
_cell.angle_alpha   90.00
_cell.angle_beta   90.00
_cell.angle_gamma   90.00
#
_symmetry.space_group_name_H-M   'P 1'
#
loop_
_entity.id
_entity.type
_entity.pdbx_description
1 polymer ?
#
loop_
_entity_poly.entity_id
_entity_poly.type
_entity_poly.pdbx_seq_one_letter_code
_entity_poly.pdbx_strand_id
1 'polypeptide(L)'
;MCPPDLRPAAALRPEHRDDAGIDPRDDAGGFQPDVSGHGGRVVRPQLARLDGIIPAAGRADEAARALRGGGQRPSGTGRPDGGLVGPDGRRQGDLRPRFDRAVPKDGYAWWYVDALSDDGRFGITVIAFVGSVFSPYYAWARRRGPADAENHCALNVALYGERARRWAMTERGRGAIARDEASFAIGPSSLAWNGRELTIDICEVTVPWPLPLRGKVRVVPSALNEVAFALDGQQRHRWQPIAPCCRVSVDFDHPDLHWRGDGYFDINHGDAPLEHDFQSWQWSRAATRSGAVISYDAIARDHAISPLALHVDHTGRLEPIAPLVDCRLPKTLWRVERSARADAGAPVRVVSTLEDAPFYARSHLAARVHGEDVAVMHESLSLDRFQMPIVQAMLPFRMPRW
;
A
#
# COMPACT_ATOMS: atom_id res chain seq x y z
N MET A 1 -11.40 45.65 12.41
CA MET A 1 -12.06 44.34 12.59
C MET A 1 -12.89 44.08 11.35
N CYS A 2 -12.64 42.98 10.65
CA CYS A 2 -13.47 42.47 9.55
C CYS A 2 -13.59 40.94 9.74
N PRO A 3 -14.75 40.32 9.52
CA PRO A 3 -14.87 38.86 9.56
C PRO A 3 -14.27 38.22 8.30
N PRO A 4 -13.71 36.99 8.38
CA PRO A 4 -13.23 36.24 7.22
C PRO A 4 -14.37 35.47 6.51
N ASP A 5 -14.25 35.29 5.20
CA ASP A 5 -15.25 34.61 4.38
C ASP A 5 -15.34 33.10 4.65
N LEU A 6 -16.55 32.62 4.90
CA LEU A 6 -16.89 31.20 4.90
C LEU A 6 -17.25 30.76 3.47
N ARG A 7 -16.50 29.81 2.90
CA ARG A 7 -16.90 29.12 1.66
C ARG A 7 -17.79 27.91 2.01
N PRO A 8 -19.08 27.88 1.62
CA PRO A 8 -19.95 26.74 1.89
C PRO A 8 -19.70 25.59 0.92
N ALA A 9 -19.93 24.36 1.38
CA ALA A 9 -19.96 23.19 0.51
C ALA A 9 -21.28 23.14 -0.29
N ALA A 10 -21.19 23.02 -1.62
CA ALA A 10 -22.35 22.88 -2.49
C ALA A 10 -22.55 21.41 -2.89
N ALA A 11 -23.59 20.78 -2.34
CA ALA A 11 -24.05 19.46 -2.80
C ALA A 11 -25.09 19.62 -3.92
N LEU A 12 -24.96 18.86 -5.00
CA LEU A 12 -25.97 18.77 -6.06
C LEU A 12 -26.33 17.30 -6.31
N ARG A 13 -27.56 16.94 -5.96
CA ARG A 13 -28.27 15.79 -6.54
C ARG A 13 -29.14 16.33 -7.69
N PRO A 14 -29.28 15.60 -8.81
CA PRO A 14 -30.44 15.77 -9.69
C PRO A 14 -31.70 15.28 -8.96
N GLU A 15 -32.81 16.00 -9.09
CA GLU A 15 -34.11 15.50 -8.65
C GLU A 15 -34.73 14.56 -9.69
N HIS A 16 -35.49 13.57 -9.22
CA HIS A 16 -36.30 12.70 -10.08
C HIS A 16 -37.53 13.47 -10.55
N ARG A 17 -37.91 13.34 -11.83
CA ARG A 17 -39.12 13.97 -12.36
C ARG A 17 -40.00 12.93 -13.05
N ASP A 18 -40.89 12.35 -12.25
CA ASP A 18 -42.04 11.60 -12.74
C ASP A 18 -43.14 12.58 -13.16
N ASP A 19 -43.57 12.51 -14.41
CA ASP A 19 -44.85 13.05 -14.89
C ASP A 19 -45.41 12.00 -15.86
N ALA A 20 -46.61 11.48 -15.58
CA ALA A 20 -47.16 10.31 -16.27
C ALA A 20 -48.08 10.67 -17.45
N GLY A 21 -47.96 9.93 -18.55
CA GLY A 21 -48.89 9.95 -19.69
C GLY A 21 -49.17 8.52 -20.16
N ILE A 22 -50.44 8.21 -20.44
CA ILE A 22 -50.93 6.84 -20.61
C ILE A 22 -51.60 6.65 -21.99
N ASP A 23 -50.98 5.78 -22.81
CA ASP A 23 -51.63 4.85 -23.77
C ASP A 23 -52.41 5.46 -25.00
N PRO A 24 -52.88 4.68 -26.01
CA PRO A 24 -52.51 3.33 -26.48
C PRO A 24 -52.14 3.22 -27.99
N ARG A 25 -51.65 2.02 -28.37
CA ARG A 25 -51.53 1.35 -29.72
C ARG A 25 -50.09 1.06 -30.17
N ASP A 26 -49.74 -0.09 -30.79
CA ASP A 26 -50.53 -1.21 -31.38
C ASP A 26 -49.93 -2.61 -31.07
N ASP A 27 -50.70 -3.69 -31.33
CA ASP A 27 -50.35 -5.10 -31.08
C ASP A 27 -49.50 -5.80 -32.15
N ALA A 28 -48.50 -6.60 -31.72
CA ALA A 28 -48.07 -7.90 -32.33
C ALA A 28 -46.96 -8.58 -31.47
N GLY A 29 -46.87 -9.90 -31.30
CA GLY A 29 -47.79 -10.98 -31.70
C GLY A 29 -47.13 -12.37 -31.89
N GLY A 30 -46.94 -13.16 -30.83
CA GLY A 30 -46.46 -14.58 -30.86
C GLY A 30 -44.93 -14.75 -30.95
N PHE A 31 -44.26 -15.72 -30.29
CA PHE A 31 -44.59 -17.14 -30.16
C PHE A 31 -43.87 -17.86 -28.99
N GLN A 32 -44.58 -18.77 -28.31
CA GLN A 32 -44.14 -19.87 -27.41
C GLN A 32 -45.27 -20.92 -27.38
N PRO A 33 -45.18 -22.12 -26.73
CA PRO A 33 -44.07 -22.78 -25.98
C PRO A 33 -43.72 -24.17 -26.65
N ASP A 34 -43.24 -25.29 -26.07
CA ASP A 34 -42.68 -25.72 -24.76
C ASP A 34 -41.89 -27.08 -24.91
N VAL A 35 -41.46 -27.72 -23.79
CA VAL A 35 -41.45 -29.20 -23.48
C VAL A 35 -40.83 -30.19 -24.49
N SER A 36 -39.99 -31.21 -24.16
CA SER A 36 -39.24 -31.65 -22.96
C SER A 36 -38.27 -32.80 -23.41
N GLY A 37 -37.38 -33.45 -22.64
CA GLY A 37 -37.01 -33.37 -21.22
C GLY A 37 -36.04 -34.51 -20.80
N HIS A 38 -35.58 -34.48 -19.54
CA HIS A 38 -34.71 -35.46 -18.84
C HIS A 38 -33.26 -35.64 -19.34
N GLY A 39 -32.27 -35.88 -18.46
CA GLY A 39 -32.32 -35.91 -16.99
C GLY A 39 -30.95 -36.15 -16.32
N GLY A 40 -30.84 -35.88 -15.01
CA GLY A 40 -29.61 -36.12 -14.23
C GLY A 40 -29.47 -35.27 -12.96
N ARG A 41 -29.94 -35.76 -11.81
CA ARG A 41 -29.47 -35.34 -10.46
C ARG A 41 -28.20 -36.18 -10.11
N VAL A 42 -27.36 -35.84 -9.13
CA VAL A 42 -27.57 -36.09 -7.68
C VAL A 42 -26.40 -35.44 -6.89
N VAL A 43 -26.67 -34.40 -6.08
CA VAL A 43 -26.58 -34.34 -4.58
C VAL A 43 -25.16 -34.12 -3.98
N ARG A 44 -25.12 -33.41 -2.83
CA ARG A 44 -23.93 -33.11 -2.00
C ARG A 44 -23.44 -34.36 -1.24
N PRO A 45 -22.24 -34.28 -0.65
CA PRO A 45 -22.07 -34.77 0.72
C PRO A 45 -21.74 -33.65 1.72
N GLN A 46 -22.33 -33.76 2.92
CA GLN A 46 -21.70 -33.29 4.15
C GLN A 46 -21.41 -34.52 5.00
N LEU A 47 -20.16 -34.71 5.42
CA LEU A 47 -19.80 -35.47 6.62
C LEU A 47 -18.87 -34.56 7.44
N ALA A 48 -19.10 -34.30 8.74
CA ALA A 48 -19.49 -35.16 9.86
C ALA A 48 -18.29 -35.95 10.44
N ARG A 49 -18.19 -35.90 11.77
CA ARG A 49 -17.00 -36.25 12.57
C ARG A 49 -16.65 -37.74 12.51
N LEU A 50 -15.38 -38.03 12.78
CA LEU A 50 -14.95 -39.25 13.48
C LEU A 50 -13.88 -38.85 14.50
N ASP A 51 -14.01 -39.35 15.73
CA ASP A 51 -13.07 -39.12 16.83
C ASP A 51 -11.94 -40.18 16.84
N GLY A 52 -10.77 -39.82 17.36
CA GLY A 52 -9.62 -40.71 17.51
C GLY A 52 -8.68 -40.18 18.60
N ILE A 53 -8.43 -40.99 19.64
CA ILE A 53 -7.71 -40.58 20.85
C ILE A 53 -6.22 -40.97 20.78
N ILE A 54 -5.39 -40.18 21.46
CA ILE A 54 -3.93 -40.29 21.58
C ILE A 54 -3.47 -41.64 22.19
N PRO A 55 -2.19 -42.02 22.03
CA PRO A 55 -1.31 -41.84 23.19
C PRO A 55 0.03 -41.15 22.87
N ALA A 56 0.62 -40.53 23.90
CA ALA A 56 1.95 -39.91 23.81
C ALA A 56 3.08 -40.93 24.05
N ALA A 57 4.27 -40.62 23.54
CA ALA A 57 5.53 -41.24 23.96
C ALA A 57 6.47 -40.15 24.49
N GLY A 58 7.22 -40.45 25.55
CA GLY A 58 8.16 -39.53 26.18
C GLY A 58 9.26 -40.26 26.95
N ARG A 59 10.12 -39.49 27.64
CA ARG A 59 11.50 -39.80 28.09
C ARG A 59 12.52 -39.57 26.97
N ALA A 60 13.53 -38.70 27.09
CA ALA A 60 14.35 -38.19 28.21
C ALA A 60 15.44 -39.15 28.70
N ASP A 61 16.70 -38.70 28.55
CA ASP A 61 17.76 -38.53 29.56
C ASP A 61 19.03 -38.09 28.79
N GLU A 62 19.70 -36.99 29.13
CA GLU A 62 20.79 -36.86 30.14
C GLU A 62 22.02 -37.78 29.90
N ALA A 63 23.28 -37.34 30.07
CA ALA A 63 23.87 -36.01 30.20
C ALA A 63 25.41 -36.10 30.02
N ALA A 64 26.11 -34.97 29.81
CA ALA A 64 27.58 -34.90 29.88
C ALA A 64 28.04 -33.60 30.57
N ARG A 65 28.98 -33.69 31.52
CA ARG A 65 29.39 -32.57 32.39
C ARG A 65 30.73 -31.93 31.98
N ALA A 66 30.66 -30.61 31.80
CA ALA A 66 31.53 -29.56 32.36
C ALA A 66 33.05 -29.79 32.57
N LEU A 67 33.84 -28.82 32.07
CA LEU A 67 35.13 -28.40 32.65
C LEU A 67 35.06 -26.91 33.07
N ARG A 68 36.07 -26.43 33.82
CA ARG A 68 36.01 -25.18 34.62
C ARG A 68 37.03 -24.11 34.20
N GLY A 69 36.67 -22.84 34.39
CA GLY A 69 37.59 -21.68 34.51
C GLY A 69 37.02 -20.39 33.91
N GLY A 70 37.10 -19.20 34.53
CA GLY A 70 37.58 -18.94 35.89
C GLY A 70 37.77 -17.44 36.24
N GLY A 71 36.68 -16.70 36.52
CA GLY A 71 36.72 -15.29 36.98
C GLY A 71 36.80 -14.24 35.85
N GLN A 72 36.57 -12.93 36.09
CA GLN A 72 36.19 -12.25 37.33
C GLN A 72 35.24 -11.03 37.11
N ARG A 73 34.35 -10.82 38.10
CA ARG A 73 33.65 -9.55 38.47
C ARG A 73 32.57 -8.99 37.52
N PRO A 74 31.61 -8.17 38.03
CA PRO A 74 30.31 -7.97 37.39
C PRO A 74 30.08 -6.57 36.80
N SER A 75 29.30 -6.51 35.73
CA SER A 75 28.53 -5.32 35.32
C SER A 75 27.17 -5.30 36.06
N GLY A 76 26.64 -4.09 36.28
CA GLY A 76 25.49 -3.86 37.18
C GLY A 76 24.13 -4.35 36.66
N THR A 77 23.17 -4.47 37.58
CA THR A 77 21.80 -4.94 37.31
C THR A 77 20.96 -3.91 36.56
N GLY A 78 21.00 -3.96 35.22
CA GLY A 78 19.94 -3.38 34.39
C GLY A 78 18.67 -4.24 34.43
N ARG A 79 17.49 -3.62 34.51
CA ARG A 79 16.21 -4.33 34.37
C ARG A 79 15.91 -4.59 32.89
N PRO A 80 15.32 -5.75 32.52
CA PRO A 80 15.00 -6.07 31.14
C PRO A 80 13.60 -5.54 30.71
N ASP A 81 13.38 -4.23 30.83
CA ASP A 81 12.13 -3.57 30.43
C ASP A 81 12.42 -2.25 29.67
N GLY A 82 12.10 -2.16 28.38
CA GLY A 82 12.22 -0.91 27.60
C GLY A 82 12.48 -1.11 26.10
N GLY A 83 11.46 -0.88 25.27
CA GLY A 83 11.39 -1.18 23.83
C GLY A 83 12.61 -0.87 22.94
N LEU A 84 12.87 -1.76 21.97
CA LEU A 84 13.89 -1.63 20.91
C LEU A 84 13.50 -0.66 19.78
N VAL A 85 12.94 0.51 20.13
CA VAL A 85 12.88 1.69 19.26
C VAL A 85 13.20 2.91 20.11
N GLY A 86 14.46 3.36 20.07
CA GLY A 86 14.83 4.70 20.52
C GLY A 86 14.37 5.76 19.51
N PRO A 87 14.24 7.04 19.92
CA PRO A 87 13.83 8.13 19.02
C PRO A 87 14.80 8.35 17.84
N ASP A 88 16.04 7.86 17.97
CA ASP A 88 17.13 8.03 17.02
C ASP A 88 17.21 6.92 15.96
N GLY A 89 16.09 6.23 15.66
CA GLY A 89 15.92 5.43 14.43
C GLY A 89 15.97 6.25 13.12
N ARG A 90 16.33 7.53 13.24
CA ARG A 90 16.48 8.56 12.20
C ARG A 90 17.88 8.49 11.58
N ARG A 91 17.97 8.69 10.27
CA ARG A 91 19.23 8.84 9.53
C ARG A 91 19.10 9.96 8.52
N GLN A 92 20.22 10.57 8.13
CA GLN A 92 20.26 11.39 6.92
C GLN A 92 20.10 10.46 5.70
N GLY A 93 18.96 10.59 5.03
CA GLY A 93 18.69 10.02 3.72
C GLY A 93 19.11 10.98 2.60
N ASP A 94 18.81 10.62 1.36
CA ASP A 94 19.12 11.46 0.21
C ASP A 94 18.02 12.51 -0.02
N LEU A 95 18.38 13.75 -0.34
CA LEU A 95 17.43 14.76 -0.87
C LEU A 95 16.79 14.37 -2.22
N ARG A 96 17.29 13.30 -2.86
CA ARG A 96 16.95 12.89 -4.23
C ARG A 96 16.42 11.46 -4.22
N PRO A 97 15.64 11.04 -5.22
CA PRO A 97 15.10 9.68 -5.28
C PRO A 97 16.17 8.57 -5.33
N ARG A 98 17.36 8.86 -5.89
CA ARG A 98 18.47 7.90 -6.06
C ARG A 98 18.04 6.60 -6.71
N PHE A 99 17.58 6.69 -7.96
CA PHE A 99 17.17 5.49 -8.70
C PHE A 99 18.34 4.54 -8.99
N ASP A 100 19.59 4.99 -8.86
CA ASP A 100 20.82 4.21 -8.91
C ASP A 100 21.04 3.29 -7.70
N ARG A 101 20.28 3.48 -6.61
CA ARG A 101 20.46 2.79 -5.33
C ARG A 101 20.65 1.27 -5.52
N ALA A 102 21.75 0.77 -4.99
CA ALA A 102 22.06 -0.66 -5.00
C ALA A 102 21.02 -1.42 -4.17
N VAL A 103 20.48 -2.51 -4.75
CA VAL A 103 19.55 -3.42 -4.08
C VAL A 103 20.24 -4.79 -4.01
N PRO A 104 20.41 -5.38 -2.81
CA PRO A 104 21.03 -6.70 -2.70
C PRO A 104 20.10 -7.79 -3.24
N LYS A 105 20.63 -9.01 -3.38
CA LYS A 105 19.77 -10.19 -3.60
C LYS A 105 18.77 -10.33 -2.47
N ASP A 106 17.57 -10.78 -2.81
CA ASP A 106 16.40 -10.93 -1.93
C ASP A 106 15.87 -9.62 -1.26
N GLY A 107 16.55 -8.48 -1.48
CA GLY A 107 16.12 -7.15 -1.03
C GLY A 107 15.20 -6.45 -2.03
N TYR A 108 14.88 -5.18 -1.74
CA TYR A 108 14.00 -4.36 -2.57
C TYR A 108 14.33 -2.87 -2.47
N ALA A 109 13.85 -2.11 -3.47
CA ALA A 109 13.57 -0.69 -3.37
C ALA A 109 12.24 -0.38 -4.08
N TRP A 110 11.45 0.53 -3.54
CA TRP A 110 10.33 1.11 -4.28
C TRP A 110 10.16 2.61 -4.03
N TRP A 111 9.70 3.29 -5.07
CA TRP A 111 9.32 4.70 -5.05
C TRP A 111 7.81 4.79 -5.18
N TYR A 112 7.16 5.32 -4.15
CA TYR A 112 5.70 5.40 -4.03
C TYR A 112 5.23 6.84 -4.17
N VAL A 113 4.26 7.08 -5.05
CA VAL A 113 3.55 8.35 -5.20
C VAL A 113 2.05 8.09 -5.07
N ASP A 114 1.35 8.97 -4.35
CA ASP A 114 -0.11 9.06 -4.45
C ASP A 114 -0.62 10.50 -4.52
N ALA A 115 -1.86 10.67 -4.96
CA ALA A 115 -2.62 11.91 -4.84
C ALA A 115 -4.14 11.69 -4.86
N LEU A 116 -4.87 12.67 -4.30
CA LEU A 116 -6.32 12.84 -4.45
C LEU A 116 -6.58 14.19 -5.13
N SER A 117 -7.54 14.26 -6.04
CA SER A 117 -7.89 15.51 -6.75
C SER A 117 -8.51 16.56 -5.81
N ASP A 118 -8.45 17.84 -6.21
CA ASP A 118 -9.01 18.98 -5.43
C ASP A 118 -10.50 18.83 -5.09
N ASP A 119 -11.26 18.13 -5.95
CA ASP A 119 -12.69 17.85 -5.77
C ASP A 119 -12.95 16.51 -5.04
N GLY A 120 -11.90 15.78 -4.65
CA GLY A 120 -11.95 14.48 -3.98
C GLY A 120 -12.53 13.33 -4.82
N ARG A 121 -12.82 13.55 -6.11
CA ARG A 121 -13.52 12.60 -7.00
C ARG A 121 -12.58 11.62 -7.70
N PHE A 122 -11.31 11.95 -7.83
CA PHE A 122 -10.28 11.14 -8.47
C PHE A 122 -9.08 10.96 -7.55
N GLY A 123 -8.23 10.00 -7.91
CA GLY A 123 -6.96 9.77 -7.25
C GLY A 123 -6.05 8.88 -8.08
N ILE A 124 -4.80 8.77 -7.66
CA ILE A 124 -3.80 7.90 -8.27
C ILE A 124 -2.91 7.30 -7.20
N THR A 125 -2.44 6.07 -7.41
CA THR A 125 -1.16 5.62 -6.87
C THR A 125 -0.23 5.14 -7.99
N VAL A 126 1.06 5.39 -7.83
CA VAL A 126 2.14 4.90 -8.70
C VAL A 126 3.23 4.31 -7.82
N ILE A 127 3.68 3.09 -8.12
CA ILE A 127 4.76 2.44 -7.38
C ILE A 127 5.76 1.82 -8.36
N ALA A 128 6.97 2.38 -8.41
CA ALA A 128 8.09 1.85 -9.19
C ALA A 128 8.93 0.93 -8.31
N PHE A 129 9.10 -0.33 -8.70
CA PHE A 129 9.80 -1.35 -7.92
C PHE A 129 11.11 -1.81 -8.58
N VAL A 130 12.15 -2.00 -7.75
CA VAL A 130 13.26 -2.94 -7.98
C VAL A 130 13.13 -4.04 -6.92
N GLY A 131 13.04 -5.30 -7.35
CA GLY A 131 12.73 -6.41 -6.43
C GLY A 131 11.31 -6.31 -5.86
N SER A 132 10.29 -6.32 -6.73
CA SER A 132 8.90 -6.07 -6.35
C SER A 132 8.42 -7.03 -5.26
N VAL A 133 8.22 -6.50 -4.06
CA VAL A 133 7.90 -7.27 -2.85
C VAL A 133 6.58 -8.04 -2.95
N PHE A 134 5.64 -7.56 -3.77
CA PHE A 134 4.35 -8.21 -4.01
C PHE A 134 4.37 -9.18 -5.20
N SER A 135 5.52 -9.39 -5.84
CA SER A 135 5.64 -10.32 -6.96
C SER A 135 5.55 -11.79 -6.51
N PRO A 136 4.64 -12.60 -7.08
CA PRO A 136 4.65 -14.04 -6.86
C PRO A 136 5.92 -14.67 -7.44
N TYR A 137 6.37 -14.19 -8.60
CA TYR A 137 7.56 -14.70 -9.28
C TYR A 137 8.82 -14.42 -8.47
N TYR A 138 8.92 -13.27 -7.81
CA TYR A 138 10.07 -12.97 -6.96
C TYR A 138 10.07 -13.84 -5.71
N ALA A 139 8.93 -13.99 -5.03
CA ALA A 139 8.79 -14.91 -3.91
C ALA A 139 9.11 -16.38 -4.29
N TRP A 140 8.79 -16.80 -5.52
CA TRP A 140 9.15 -18.13 -6.03
C TRP A 140 10.62 -18.26 -6.42
N ALA A 141 11.26 -17.17 -6.89
CA ALA A 141 12.70 -17.13 -7.14
C ALA A 141 13.48 -17.26 -5.82
N ARG A 142 13.13 -16.47 -4.79
CA ARG A 142 13.75 -16.53 -3.45
C ARG A 142 13.72 -17.94 -2.84
N ARG A 143 12.61 -18.68 -3.02
CA ARG A 143 12.47 -20.08 -2.57
C ARG A 143 13.41 -21.07 -3.27
N ARG A 144 14.04 -20.70 -4.38
CA ARG A 144 15.03 -21.52 -5.12
C ARG A 144 16.48 -21.12 -4.82
N GLY A 145 16.69 -20.07 -4.02
CA GLY A 145 17.99 -19.50 -3.68
C GLY A 145 18.04 -17.98 -3.93
N PRO A 146 19.17 -17.32 -3.60
CA PRO A 146 19.25 -15.86 -3.58
C PRO A 146 18.99 -15.21 -4.95
N ALA A 147 17.92 -14.42 -5.02
CA ALA A 147 17.31 -13.93 -6.25
C ALA A 147 17.63 -12.44 -6.52
N ASP A 148 18.01 -12.16 -7.76
CA ASP A 148 18.39 -10.82 -8.25
C ASP A 148 17.17 -9.90 -8.40
N ALA A 149 17.13 -8.82 -7.62
CA ALA A 149 16.03 -7.87 -7.56
C ALA A 149 15.72 -7.20 -8.92
N GLU A 150 16.72 -6.98 -9.77
CA GLU A 150 16.53 -6.36 -11.10
C GLU A 150 15.82 -7.29 -12.10
N ASN A 151 15.70 -8.58 -11.81
CA ASN A 151 14.88 -9.50 -12.60
C ASN A 151 13.40 -9.50 -12.19
N HIS A 152 13.01 -8.60 -11.28
CA HIS A 152 11.68 -8.50 -10.68
C HIS A 152 11.25 -7.03 -10.53
N CYS A 153 11.54 -6.20 -11.52
CA CYS A 153 11.11 -4.80 -11.56
C CYS A 153 9.67 -4.68 -12.04
N ALA A 154 8.94 -3.67 -11.58
CA ALA A 154 7.56 -3.43 -12.02
C ALA A 154 7.17 -1.96 -11.84
N LEU A 155 6.27 -1.46 -12.68
CA LEU A 155 5.55 -0.21 -12.42
C LEU A 155 4.08 -0.55 -12.14
N ASN A 156 3.65 -0.37 -10.90
CA ASN A 156 2.24 -0.41 -10.51
C ASN A 156 1.63 0.97 -10.74
N VAL A 157 0.53 1.06 -11.47
CA VAL A 157 -0.23 2.30 -11.69
C VAL A 157 -1.71 2.00 -11.48
N ALA A 158 -2.35 2.77 -10.60
CA ALA A 158 -3.75 2.61 -10.26
C ALA A 158 -4.46 3.98 -10.25
N LEU A 159 -5.48 4.13 -11.11
CA LEU A 159 -6.34 5.30 -11.20
C LEU A 159 -7.67 5.07 -10.46
N TYR A 160 -8.14 6.09 -9.75
CA TYR A 160 -9.39 6.09 -9.00
C TYR A 160 -10.35 7.17 -9.48
N GLY A 161 -11.62 7.01 -9.12
CA GLY A 161 -12.73 7.86 -9.54
C GLY A 161 -13.65 7.18 -10.55
N GLU A 162 -14.84 7.75 -10.73
CA GLU A 162 -15.83 7.21 -11.64
C GLU A 162 -15.33 7.24 -13.10
N ARG A 163 -15.55 6.15 -13.85
CA ARG A 163 -15.14 5.94 -15.26
C ARG A 163 -13.61 6.00 -15.52
N ALA A 164 -12.82 6.52 -14.59
CA ALA A 164 -11.36 6.59 -14.64
C ALA A 164 -10.64 5.29 -14.20
N ARG A 165 -11.31 4.37 -13.49
CA ARG A 165 -10.69 3.18 -12.87
C ARG A 165 -9.90 2.34 -13.88
N ARG A 166 -8.58 2.40 -13.79
CA ARG A 166 -7.62 1.55 -14.51
C ARG A 166 -6.51 1.11 -13.57
N TRP A 167 -6.01 -0.10 -13.77
CA TRP A 167 -4.95 -0.67 -12.95
C TRP A 167 -4.02 -1.51 -13.83
N ALA A 168 -2.71 -1.33 -13.69
CA ALA A 168 -1.69 -2.09 -14.40
C ALA A 168 -0.48 -2.34 -13.48
N MET A 169 0.14 -3.52 -13.58
CA MET A 169 1.40 -3.84 -12.92
C MET A 169 2.14 -4.94 -13.69
N THR A 170 2.90 -4.55 -14.70
CA THR A 170 3.72 -5.47 -15.50
C THR A 170 5.05 -5.72 -14.77
N GLU A 171 5.41 -7.00 -14.54
CA GLU A 171 6.76 -7.37 -14.11
C GLU A 171 7.70 -7.52 -15.31
N ARG A 172 8.92 -7.01 -15.18
CA ARG A 172 9.95 -6.97 -16.23
C ARG A 172 11.30 -7.43 -15.68
N GLY A 173 12.08 -8.10 -16.53
CA GLY A 173 13.44 -8.56 -16.22
C GLY A 173 14.53 -7.49 -16.40
N ARG A 174 15.76 -7.81 -15.99
CA ARG A 174 16.92 -6.88 -16.00
C ARG A 174 17.19 -6.24 -17.37
N GLY A 175 16.99 -6.99 -18.45
CA GLY A 175 17.18 -6.50 -19.84
C GLY A 175 16.15 -5.47 -20.31
N ALA A 176 15.12 -5.18 -19.51
CA ALA A 176 14.08 -4.19 -19.79
C ALA A 176 14.06 -3.03 -18.78
N ILE A 177 15.17 -2.80 -18.05
CA ILE A 177 15.33 -1.62 -17.19
C ILE A 177 16.61 -0.84 -17.51
N ALA A 178 16.61 0.44 -17.15
CA ALA A 178 17.80 1.27 -17.04
C ALA A 178 17.66 2.19 -15.82
N ARG A 179 18.75 2.43 -15.09
CA ARG A 179 18.75 3.25 -13.86
C ARG A 179 20.02 4.11 -13.78
N ASP A 180 19.85 5.35 -13.36
CA ASP A 180 20.93 6.26 -12.94
C ASP A 180 20.46 7.06 -11.71
N GLU A 181 21.23 8.05 -11.24
CA GLU A 181 20.88 8.82 -10.03
C GLU A 181 19.48 9.48 -10.11
N ALA A 182 19.11 9.90 -11.32
CA ALA A 182 17.98 10.77 -11.63
C ALA A 182 16.91 10.12 -12.52
N SER A 183 17.19 8.99 -13.20
CA SER A 183 16.21 8.28 -14.03
C SER A 183 16.03 6.78 -13.70
N PHE A 184 14.82 6.27 -13.94
CA PHE A 184 14.47 4.85 -13.90
C PHE A 184 13.53 4.51 -15.05
N ALA A 185 14.02 3.81 -16.08
CA ALA A 185 13.19 3.22 -17.12
C ALA A 185 12.76 1.79 -16.73
N ILE A 186 11.49 1.47 -16.95
CA ILE A 186 10.87 0.16 -16.68
C ILE A 186 10.09 -0.24 -17.94
N GLY A 187 10.78 -0.77 -18.93
CA GLY A 187 10.24 -1.02 -20.27
C GLY A 187 9.85 0.30 -20.96
N PRO A 188 8.58 0.48 -21.37
CA PRO A 188 8.11 1.68 -22.07
C PRO A 188 7.75 2.86 -21.15
N SER A 189 7.77 2.67 -19.82
CA SER A 189 7.46 3.68 -18.81
C SER A 189 8.74 4.16 -18.10
N SER A 190 8.80 5.40 -17.63
CA SER A 190 9.99 5.94 -16.95
C SER A 190 9.69 6.99 -15.88
N LEU A 191 10.57 7.05 -14.87
CA LEU A 191 10.63 8.09 -13.85
C LEU A 191 11.86 8.97 -14.13
N ALA A 192 11.74 10.29 -13.95
CA ALA A 192 12.82 11.25 -14.10
C ALA A 192 12.74 12.38 -13.08
N TRP A 193 13.81 12.60 -12.32
CA TRP A 193 13.95 13.66 -11.31
C TRP A 193 14.89 14.76 -11.81
N ASN A 194 14.37 15.96 -12.03
CA ASN A 194 15.17 17.07 -12.59
C ASN A 194 15.81 18.00 -11.53
N GLY A 195 15.81 17.59 -10.26
CA GLY A 195 16.26 18.43 -9.14
C GLY A 195 15.16 19.30 -8.52
N ARG A 196 14.01 19.47 -9.18
CA ARG A 196 12.86 20.26 -8.70
C ARG A 196 11.56 19.44 -8.62
N GLU A 197 11.34 18.54 -9.57
CA GLU A 197 10.12 17.75 -9.68
C GLU A 197 10.41 16.34 -10.23
N LEU A 198 9.55 15.40 -9.85
CA LEU A 198 9.50 14.06 -10.44
C LEU A 198 8.50 14.07 -11.59
N THR A 199 8.95 13.74 -12.79
CA THR A 199 8.08 13.37 -13.89
C THR A 199 8.01 11.85 -13.99
N ILE A 200 6.82 11.30 -14.22
CA ILE A 200 6.59 9.90 -14.54
C ILE A 200 5.87 9.84 -15.89
N ASP A 201 6.54 9.30 -16.89
CA ASP A 201 5.98 8.95 -18.19
C ASP A 201 5.47 7.50 -18.12
N ILE A 202 4.17 7.31 -18.35
CA ILE A 202 3.48 6.03 -18.13
C ILE A 202 2.99 5.50 -19.48
N CYS A 203 3.34 4.25 -19.81
CA CYS A 203 2.91 3.58 -21.04
C CYS A 203 2.64 2.09 -20.79
N GLU A 204 1.71 1.82 -19.87
CA GLU A 204 1.33 0.45 -19.46
C GLU A 204 0.08 -0.07 -20.18
N VAL A 205 -0.28 -1.33 -19.90
CA VAL A 205 -1.52 -1.98 -20.35
C VAL A 205 -2.22 -2.58 -19.14
N THR A 206 -3.52 -2.37 -19.00
CA THR A 206 -4.31 -2.83 -17.84
C THR A 206 -4.62 -4.32 -17.89
N VAL A 207 -5.09 -4.87 -16.77
CA VAL A 207 -5.51 -6.28 -16.65
C VAL A 207 -6.77 -6.43 -15.78
N PRO A 208 -7.59 -7.48 -15.99
CA PRO A 208 -7.45 -8.54 -16.99
C PRO A 208 -7.84 -8.10 -18.42
N TRP A 209 -8.48 -6.94 -18.59
CA TRP A 209 -8.79 -6.36 -19.90
C TRP A 209 -7.64 -5.46 -20.37
N PRO A 210 -7.02 -5.73 -21.54
CA PRO A 210 -5.85 -4.98 -22.04
C PRO A 210 -6.27 -3.66 -22.68
N LEU A 211 -6.50 -2.63 -21.85
CA LEU A 211 -6.67 -1.25 -22.28
C LEU A 211 -5.33 -0.51 -22.11
N PRO A 212 -4.99 0.45 -22.99
CA PRO A 212 -3.82 1.28 -22.80
C PRO A 212 -3.95 2.13 -21.53
N LEU A 213 -2.86 2.31 -20.81
CA LEU A 213 -2.74 3.23 -19.67
C LEU A 213 -1.57 4.17 -19.98
N ARG A 214 -1.89 5.32 -20.57
CA ARG A 214 -0.90 6.25 -21.14
C ARG A 214 -1.12 7.68 -20.68
N GLY A 215 -0.05 8.29 -20.19
CA GLY A 215 -0.09 9.65 -19.66
C GLY A 215 1.17 10.05 -18.89
N LYS A 216 1.06 11.21 -18.25
CA LYS A 216 2.11 11.85 -17.46
C LYS A 216 1.62 12.13 -16.04
N VAL A 217 2.47 11.86 -15.06
CA VAL A 217 2.31 12.35 -13.68
C VAL A 217 3.47 13.29 -13.38
N ARG A 218 3.19 14.47 -12.83
CA ARG A 218 4.20 15.42 -12.37
C ARG A 218 4.00 15.71 -10.90
N VAL A 219 5.03 15.48 -10.10
CA VAL A 219 5.05 15.66 -8.65
C VAL A 219 6.00 16.81 -8.32
N VAL A 220 5.46 17.91 -7.79
CA VAL A 220 6.20 19.10 -7.40
C VAL A 220 6.17 19.22 -5.87
N PRO A 221 7.26 18.89 -5.16
CA PRO A 221 7.34 19.05 -3.71
C PRO A 221 7.14 20.49 -3.25
N SER A 222 6.42 20.68 -2.14
CA SER A 222 6.44 21.95 -1.40
C SER A 222 7.81 22.14 -0.72
N ALA A 223 8.34 21.03 -0.19
CA ALA A 223 9.68 20.90 0.38
C ALA A 223 10.14 19.43 0.31
N LEU A 224 11.44 19.22 0.52
CA LEU A 224 12.07 17.89 0.59
C LEU A 224 12.44 17.57 2.04
N ASN A 225 12.32 16.31 2.44
CA ASN A 225 12.72 15.82 3.77
C ASN A 225 13.96 14.91 3.68
N GLU A 226 14.99 15.23 4.47
CA GLU A 226 16.24 14.46 4.59
C GLU A 226 16.19 13.32 5.61
N VAL A 227 15.11 13.18 6.41
CA VAL A 227 15.06 12.16 7.47
C VAL A 227 14.50 10.85 6.94
N ALA A 228 15.36 9.83 6.91
CA ALA A 228 14.99 8.44 6.73
C ALA A 228 14.81 7.73 8.08
N PHE A 229 13.91 6.75 8.14
CA PHE A 229 13.54 5.97 9.32
C PHE A 229 13.82 4.49 9.06
N ALA A 230 14.32 3.79 10.06
CA ALA A 230 14.26 2.32 10.08
C ALA A 230 12.90 1.84 10.59
N LEU A 231 12.33 0.82 9.95
CA LEU A 231 11.05 0.23 10.32
C LEU A 231 11.19 -0.96 11.28
N ASP A 232 12.39 -1.53 11.39
CA ASP A 232 12.71 -2.70 12.21
C ASP A 232 13.95 -2.47 13.11
N GLY A 233 14.03 -3.23 14.20
CA GLY A 233 15.14 -3.15 15.15
C GLY A 233 16.51 -3.57 14.60
N GLN A 234 16.55 -4.34 13.49
CA GLN A 234 17.80 -4.73 12.82
C GLN A 234 18.19 -3.76 11.69
N GLN A 235 17.41 -2.71 11.44
CA GLN A 235 17.66 -1.68 10.44
C GLN A 235 17.74 -2.25 9.01
N ARG A 236 17.09 -3.39 8.73
CA ARG A 236 17.04 -4.03 7.40
C ARG A 236 16.00 -3.42 6.47
N HIS A 237 15.01 -2.71 7.01
CA HIS A 237 13.92 -2.05 6.28
C HIS A 237 13.91 -0.55 6.61
N ARG A 238 13.87 0.29 5.57
CA ARG A 238 13.97 1.75 5.71
C ARG A 238 12.94 2.44 4.85
N TRP A 239 12.49 3.58 5.33
CA TRP A 239 11.47 4.43 4.73
C TRP A 239 11.89 5.89 4.84
N GLN A 240 11.74 6.66 3.78
CA GLN A 240 11.96 8.10 3.78
C GLN A 240 10.86 8.78 2.98
N PRO A 241 9.95 9.53 3.62
CA PRO A 241 8.97 10.34 2.90
C PRO A 241 9.70 11.55 2.30
N ILE A 242 10.08 11.44 1.02
CA ILE A 242 10.94 12.41 0.30
C ILE A 242 10.22 13.76 0.18
N ALA A 243 8.96 13.74 -0.25
CA ALA A 243 8.10 14.91 -0.31
C ALA A 243 6.77 14.60 0.38
N PRO A 244 6.68 14.79 1.71
CA PRO A 244 5.48 14.53 2.51
C PRO A 244 4.28 15.39 2.08
N CYS A 245 4.58 16.62 1.63
CA CYS A 245 3.65 17.60 1.10
C CYS A 245 4.10 17.92 -0.35
N CYS A 246 3.33 17.50 -1.35
CA CYS A 246 3.62 17.83 -2.74
C CYS A 246 2.36 18.04 -3.57
N ARG A 247 2.50 18.80 -4.65
CA ARG A 247 1.42 19.05 -5.61
C ARG A 247 1.57 18.13 -6.80
N VAL A 248 0.53 17.36 -7.11
CA VAL A 248 0.53 16.40 -8.21
C VAL A 248 -0.36 16.91 -9.34
N SER A 249 0.12 16.77 -10.58
CA SER A 249 -0.68 16.87 -11.80
C SER A 249 -0.73 15.50 -12.47
N VAL A 250 -1.93 15.11 -12.91
CA VAL A 250 -2.21 13.87 -13.63
C VAL A 250 -2.80 14.27 -14.98
N ASP A 251 -2.10 13.93 -16.05
CA ASP A 251 -2.44 14.29 -17.42
C ASP A 251 -2.34 13.04 -18.30
N PHE A 252 -3.46 12.33 -18.51
CA PHE A 252 -3.52 11.09 -19.30
C PHE A 252 -4.32 11.26 -20.59
N ASP A 253 -3.79 10.72 -21.68
CA ASP A 253 -4.52 10.56 -22.95
C ASP A 253 -5.45 9.33 -22.87
N HIS A 254 -5.03 8.29 -22.14
CA HIS A 254 -5.73 7.01 -22.03
C HIS A 254 -5.73 6.50 -20.57
N PRO A 255 -6.81 6.70 -19.78
CA PRO A 255 -8.05 7.40 -20.15
C PRO A 255 -7.80 8.90 -20.36
N ASP A 256 -8.64 9.57 -21.14
CA ASP A 256 -8.74 11.04 -21.10
C ASP A 256 -9.09 11.45 -19.67
N LEU A 257 -8.09 11.99 -18.95
CA LEU A 257 -8.15 12.28 -17.53
C LEU A 257 -7.10 13.32 -17.15
N HIS A 258 -7.56 14.53 -16.88
CA HIS A 258 -6.74 15.68 -16.52
C HIS A 258 -7.19 16.28 -15.19
N TRP A 259 -6.34 16.25 -14.17
CA TRP A 259 -6.62 16.87 -12.86
C TRP A 259 -5.36 17.21 -12.08
N ARG A 260 -5.52 18.00 -11.01
CA ARG A 260 -4.49 18.32 -10.04
C ARG A 260 -5.00 18.08 -8.62
N GLY A 261 -4.07 17.82 -7.71
CA GLY A 261 -4.42 17.35 -6.38
C GLY A 261 -3.23 17.33 -5.42
N ASP A 262 -3.54 17.12 -4.15
CA ASP A 262 -2.54 17.08 -3.08
C ASP A 262 -2.05 15.66 -2.87
N GLY A 263 -0.74 15.50 -3.01
CA GLY A 263 -0.06 14.23 -3.09
C GLY A 263 1.06 14.07 -2.08
N TYR A 264 1.73 12.95 -2.22
CA TYR A 264 2.81 12.50 -1.37
C TYR A 264 3.77 11.63 -2.19
N PHE A 265 5.06 11.65 -1.83
CA PHE A 265 6.10 10.87 -2.49
C PHE A 265 7.14 10.34 -1.48
N ASP A 266 7.43 9.04 -1.53
CA ASP A 266 8.46 8.39 -0.70
C ASP A 266 9.36 7.40 -1.46
N ILE A 267 10.43 7.01 -0.76
CA ILE A 267 11.18 5.79 -1.03
C ILE A 267 11.07 4.84 0.18
N ASN A 268 10.89 3.56 -0.12
CA ASN A 268 11.13 2.45 0.81
C ASN A 268 12.24 1.57 0.23
N HIS A 269 13.16 1.07 1.06
CA HIS A 269 14.14 0.07 0.60
C HIS A 269 14.55 -0.88 1.74
N GLY A 270 14.96 -2.09 1.40
CA GLY A 270 15.38 -3.07 2.39
C GLY A 270 16.27 -4.17 1.85
N ASP A 271 17.01 -4.78 2.78
CA ASP A 271 18.05 -5.78 2.47
C ASP A 271 17.52 -7.23 2.60
N ALA A 272 16.21 -7.38 2.83
CA ALA A 272 15.53 -8.65 3.05
C ALA A 272 14.05 -8.58 2.61
N PRO A 273 13.38 -9.74 2.40
CA PRO A 273 11.95 -9.78 2.08
C PRO A 273 11.08 -9.34 3.25
N LEU A 274 10.12 -8.45 3.01
CA LEU A 274 9.19 -7.94 4.03
C LEU A 274 8.54 -9.05 4.87
N GLU A 275 8.16 -10.16 4.23
CA GLU A 275 7.44 -11.24 4.88
C GLU A 275 8.28 -12.02 5.90
N HIS A 276 9.61 -11.91 5.87
CA HIS A 276 10.49 -12.53 6.86
C HIS A 276 10.45 -11.81 8.22
N ASP A 277 10.06 -10.53 8.24
CA ASP A 277 10.30 -9.63 9.37
C ASP A 277 9.04 -8.93 9.89
N PHE A 278 8.04 -8.72 9.03
CA PHE A 278 6.73 -8.16 9.40
C PHE A 278 5.59 -9.16 9.21
N GLN A 279 4.59 -9.08 10.10
CA GLN A 279 3.30 -9.79 10.01
C GLN A 279 2.29 -8.96 9.20
N SER A 280 2.25 -7.66 9.47
CA SER A 280 1.30 -6.71 8.91
C SER A 280 1.75 -5.26 9.12
N TRP A 281 1.09 -4.33 8.44
CA TRP A 281 1.12 -2.91 8.82
C TRP A 281 -0.20 -2.21 8.54
N GLN A 282 -0.41 -1.09 9.23
CA GLN A 282 -1.30 -0.02 8.78
C GLN A 282 -0.43 1.19 8.43
N TRP A 283 -0.69 1.84 7.31
CA TRP A 283 -0.06 3.10 6.93
C TRP A 283 -1.15 4.12 6.55
N SER A 284 -0.96 5.38 6.87
CA SER A 284 -1.86 6.44 6.42
C SER A 284 -1.20 7.81 6.39
N ARG A 285 -1.62 8.64 5.45
CA ARG A 285 -1.36 10.08 5.44
C ARG A 285 -2.67 10.88 5.40
N ALA A 286 -2.66 12.04 6.06
CA ALA A 286 -3.67 13.09 5.93
C ALA A 286 -2.98 14.39 5.54
N ALA A 287 -3.56 15.13 4.57
CA ALA A 287 -3.20 16.51 4.34
C ALA A 287 -3.98 17.41 5.31
N THR A 288 -3.30 18.38 5.93
CA THR A 288 -3.86 19.33 6.90
C THR A 288 -3.46 20.75 6.51
N ARG A 289 -4.07 21.77 7.14
CA ARG A 289 -3.62 23.17 6.98
C ARG A 289 -2.15 23.37 7.35
N SER A 290 -1.64 22.62 8.32
CA SER A 290 -0.25 22.74 8.79
C SER A 290 0.77 21.99 7.93
N GLY A 291 0.34 20.98 7.16
CA GLY A 291 1.21 20.17 6.30
C GLY A 291 0.64 18.77 6.07
N ALA A 292 1.39 17.75 6.45
CA ALA A 292 0.99 16.35 6.40
C ALA A 292 1.12 15.70 7.79
N VAL A 293 0.12 14.90 8.17
CA VAL A 293 0.20 13.98 9.31
C VAL A 293 0.31 12.56 8.74
N ILE A 294 1.32 11.82 9.16
CA ILE A 294 1.59 10.44 8.72
C ILE A 294 1.56 9.52 9.95
N SER A 295 1.00 8.33 9.78
CA SER A 295 1.10 7.24 10.75
C SER A 295 1.49 5.95 10.04
N TYR A 296 2.48 5.25 10.56
CA TYR A 296 2.97 3.97 10.06
C TYR A 296 3.11 3.01 11.24
N ASP A 297 2.17 2.09 11.36
CA ASP A 297 2.10 1.08 12.42
C ASP A 297 2.55 -0.27 11.86
N ALA A 298 3.84 -0.60 12.01
CA ALA A 298 4.38 -1.89 11.61
C ALA A 298 4.30 -2.91 12.76
N ILE A 299 3.86 -4.14 12.46
CA ILE A 299 3.86 -5.27 13.40
C ILE A 299 4.91 -6.29 12.94
N ALA A 300 5.96 -6.44 13.74
CA ALA A 300 7.07 -7.35 13.49
C ALA A 300 6.70 -8.82 13.78
N ARG A 301 7.55 -9.75 13.31
CA ARG A 301 7.34 -11.20 13.43
C ARG A 301 7.36 -11.76 14.85
N ASP A 302 7.99 -11.06 15.78
CA ASP A 302 7.96 -11.29 17.23
C ASP A 302 6.76 -10.63 17.94
N HIS A 303 5.82 -10.05 17.16
CA HIS A 303 4.70 -9.21 17.61
C HIS A 303 5.09 -7.87 18.25
N ALA A 304 6.35 -7.43 18.15
CA ALA A 304 6.70 -6.05 18.50
C ALA A 304 5.98 -5.07 17.56
N ILE A 305 5.39 -4.02 18.13
CA ILE A 305 4.72 -2.95 17.36
C ILE A 305 5.66 -1.75 17.31
N SER A 306 5.91 -1.23 16.12
CA SER A 306 6.67 -0.01 15.87
C SER A 306 5.72 1.07 15.32
N PRO A 307 5.10 1.89 16.20
CA PRO A 307 4.19 2.95 15.79
C PRO A 307 4.95 4.25 15.53
N LEU A 308 5.09 4.62 14.26
CA LEU A 308 5.73 5.87 13.85
C LEU A 308 4.65 6.90 13.46
N ALA A 309 4.49 7.94 14.28
CA ALA A 309 3.57 9.03 14.04
C ALA A 309 4.33 10.36 13.86
N LEU A 310 4.07 11.05 12.75
CA LEU A 310 4.83 12.23 12.31
C LEU A 310 3.90 13.35 11.88
N HIS A 311 4.29 14.58 12.19
CA HIS A 311 3.82 15.78 11.49
C HIS A 311 4.98 16.33 10.65
N VAL A 312 4.69 16.70 9.40
CA VAL A 312 5.62 17.44 8.54
C VAL A 312 4.94 18.71 8.09
N ASP A 313 5.57 19.87 8.31
CA ASP A 313 5.01 21.12 7.79
C ASP A 313 5.32 21.35 6.31
N HIS A 314 4.70 22.38 5.72
CA HIS A 314 4.92 22.76 4.31
C HIS A 314 6.36 23.19 3.98
N THR A 315 7.22 23.42 4.98
CA THR A 315 8.66 23.71 4.80
C THR A 315 9.53 22.45 4.85
N GLY A 316 8.92 21.27 5.07
CA GLY A 316 9.61 19.99 5.19
C GLY A 316 10.11 19.70 6.61
N ARG A 317 9.81 20.54 7.60
CA ARG A 317 10.25 20.30 8.98
C ARG A 317 9.46 19.15 9.59
N LEU A 318 10.18 18.07 9.92
CA LEU A 318 9.60 16.79 10.35
C LEU A 318 9.73 16.57 11.87
N GLU A 319 8.59 16.59 12.55
CA GLU A 319 8.44 16.46 13.99
C GLU A 319 7.77 15.12 14.34
N PRO A 320 8.31 14.34 15.31
CA PRO A 320 7.56 13.21 15.86
C PRO A 320 6.40 13.73 16.71
N ILE A 321 5.23 13.12 16.56
CA ILE A 321 4.05 13.42 17.38
C ILE A 321 3.67 12.19 18.21
N ALA A 322 2.86 12.39 19.26
CA ALA A 322 2.24 11.27 19.95
C ALA A 322 1.30 10.52 18.98
N PRO A 323 1.37 9.18 18.87
CA PRO A 323 0.44 8.42 18.04
C PRO A 323 -1.02 8.67 18.43
N LEU A 324 -1.86 8.89 17.42
CA LEU A 324 -3.30 9.10 17.62
C LEU A 324 -4.00 7.79 18.02
N VAL A 325 -5.31 7.84 18.31
CA VAL A 325 -6.07 6.66 18.73
C VAL A 325 -6.22 5.69 17.56
N ASP A 326 -6.01 4.39 17.82
CA ASP A 326 -6.30 3.34 16.83
C ASP A 326 -7.82 3.11 16.72
N CYS A 327 -8.35 3.32 15.53
CA CYS A 327 -9.76 3.15 15.21
C CYS A 327 -9.94 1.98 14.25
N ARG A 328 -10.52 0.88 14.75
CA ARG A 328 -10.85 -0.31 13.93
C ARG A 328 -11.86 0.02 12.84
N LEU A 329 -11.57 -0.44 11.62
CA LEU A 329 -12.43 -0.26 10.46
C LEU A 329 -13.11 -1.58 10.08
N PRO A 330 -14.22 -1.55 9.30
CA PRO A 330 -14.79 -2.77 8.73
C PRO A 330 -13.77 -3.52 7.87
N LYS A 331 -13.74 -4.85 7.98
CA LYS A 331 -12.91 -5.71 7.13
C LYS A 331 -13.29 -5.56 5.65
N THR A 332 -12.36 -5.89 4.77
CA THR A 332 -12.60 -5.85 3.32
C THR A 332 -13.36 -7.09 2.80
N LEU A 333 -13.68 -7.15 1.50
CA LEU A 333 -14.29 -8.34 0.89
C LEU A 333 -13.35 -9.55 0.96
N TRP A 334 -12.04 -9.32 0.80
CA TRP A 334 -11.00 -10.33 1.07
C TRP A 334 -10.76 -10.62 2.55
N ARG A 335 -11.53 -10.00 3.45
CA ARG A 335 -11.46 -10.10 4.91
C ARG A 335 -10.14 -9.64 5.51
N VAL A 336 -9.41 -8.76 4.81
CA VAL A 336 -8.21 -8.07 5.34
C VAL A 336 -8.63 -7.21 6.54
N GLU A 337 -7.81 -7.22 7.59
CA GLU A 337 -8.04 -6.41 8.79
C GLU A 337 -7.51 -4.99 8.58
N ARG A 338 -8.28 -4.00 9.05
CA ARG A 338 -8.04 -2.59 8.83
C ARG A 338 -8.22 -1.81 10.13
N SER A 339 -7.31 -0.91 10.43
CA SER A 339 -7.51 0.15 11.42
C SER A 339 -6.73 1.40 11.00
N ALA A 340 -7.12 2.56 11.50
CA ALA A 340 -6.52 3.84 11.12
C ALA A 340 -6.40 4.76 12.34
N ARG A 341 -5.46 5.71 12.28
CA ARG A 341 -5.15 6.65 13.35
C ARG A 341 -6.01 7.92 13.24
N ALA A 342 -6.68 8.31 14.33
CA ALA A 342 -7.51 9.52 14.38
C ALA A 342 -7.64 10.11 15.80
N ASP A 343 -8.16 11.33 15.90
CA ASP A 343 -8.37 12.02 17.18
C ASP A 343 -9.29 11.24 18.12
N ALA A 344 -9.03 11.35 19.43
CA ALA A 344 -9.76 10.64 20.46
C ALA A 344 -11.26 10.98 20.45
N GLY A 345 -12.11 9.97 20.25
CA GLY A 345 -13.56 10.12 20.17
C GLY A 345 -14.11 10.60 18.82
N ALA A 346 -13.25 10.86 17.83
CA ALA A 346 -13.70 11.19 16.48
C ALA A 346 -14.10 9.93 15.68
N PRO A 347 -15.16 9.98 14.85
CA PRO A 347 -15.52 8.87 13.98
C PRO A 347 -14.59 8.81 12.76
N VAL A 348 -14.08 7.60 12.45
CA VAL A 348 -13.40 7.33 11.18
C VAL A 348 -14.35 6.60 10.23
N ARG A 349 -14.54 7.15 9.03
CA ARG A 349 -15.48 6.62 8.03
C ARG A 349 -14.73 6.25 6.75
N VAL A 350 -14.88 5.00 6.29
CA VAL A 350 -14.47 4.63 4.93
C VAL A 350 -15.35 5.39 3.93
N VAL A 351 -14.75 6.24 3.10
CA VAL A 351 -15.42 6.93 1.99
C VAL A 351 -15.49 5.99 0.78
N SER A 352 -14.38 5.34 0.46
CA SER A 352 -14.31 4.27 -0.53
C SER A 352 -13.13 3.33 -0.27
N THR A 353 -13.28 2.05 -0.59
CA THR A 353 -12.16 1.12 -0.72
C THR A 353 -11.64 1.24 -2.16
N LEU A 354 -10.38 1.66 -2.32
CA LEU A 354 -9.72 1.91 -3.60
C LEU A 354 -9.18 0.59 -4.18
N GLU A 355 -8.39 -0.13 -3.38
CA GLU A 355 -7.96 -1.51 -3.61
C GLU A 355 -8.56 -2.45 -2.56
N ASP A 356 -9.02 -3.62 -3.03
CA ASP A 356 -9.35 -4.77 -2.20
C ASP A 356 -8.69 -6.00 -2.84
N ALA A 357 -7.65 -6.53 -2.19
CA ALA A 357 -6.85 -7.66 -2.66
C ALA A 357 -6.67 -8.71 -1.55
N PRO A 358 -6.31 -9.97 -1.87
CA PRO A 358 -6.32 -11.06 -0.89
C PRO A 358 -5.48 -10.84 0.37
N PHE A 359 -4.46 -9.99 0.33
CA PHE A 359 -3.50 -9.72 1.41
C PHE A 359 -3.30 -8.22 1.68
N TYR A 360 -3.95 -7.34 0.93
CA TYR A 360 -3.67 -5.90 0.89
C TYR A 360 -4.94 -5.11 0.58
N ALA A 361 -5.06 -3.91 1.15
CA ALA A 361 -6.16 -2.99 0.87
C ALA A 361 -5.72 -1.53 0.93
N ARG A 362 -6.33 -0.68 0.12
CA ARG A 362 -6.21 0.77 0.19
C ARG A 362 -7.57 1.42 0.30
N SER A 363 -7.69 2.45 1.12
CA SER A 363 -8.94 3.13 1.45
C SER A 363 -8.78 4.65 1.40
N HIS A 364 -9.76 5.34 0.84
CA HIS A 364 -9.99 6.75 1.11
C HIS A 364 -10.90 6.82 2.34
N LEU A 365 -10.43 7.44 3.43
CA LEU A 365 -11.19 7.65 4.66
C LEU A 365 -11.48 9.14 4.86
N ALA A 366 -12.55 9.42 5.60
CA ALA A 366 -12.76 10.70 6.26
C ALA A 366 -12.55 10.50 7.77
N ALA A 367 -11.73 11.33 8.38
CA ALA A 367 -11.39 11.29 9.80
C ALA A 367 -11.20 12.71 10.34
N ARG A 368 -11.04 12.84 11.66
CA ARG A 368 -10.53 14.07 12.28
C ARG A 368 -9.12 13.85 12.80
N VAL A 369 -8.24 14.78 12.49
CA VAL A 369 -6.81 14.76 12.85
C VAL A 369 -6.41 16.15 13.34
N HIS A 370 -5.92 16.24 14.57
CA HIS A 370 -5.56 17.49 15.25
C HIS A 370 -6.66 18.57 15.18
N GLY A 371 -7.92 18.16 15.28
CA GLY A 371 -9.10 19.01 15.22
C GLY A 371 -9.61 19.34 13.81
N GLU A 372 -8.89 18.97 12.75
CA GLU A 372 -9.30 19.20 11.36
C GLU A 372 -9.99 17.96 10.76
N ASP A 373 -11.15 18.16 10.10
CA ASP A 373 -11.80 17.12 9.30
C ASP A 373 -11.08 16.96 7.96
N VAL A 374 -10.51 15.79 7.71
CA VAL A 374 -9.55 15.54 6.63
C VAL A 374 -9.87 14.31 5.80
N ALA A 375 -9.46 14.36 4.52
CA ALA A 375 -9.32 13.19 3.67
C ALA A 375 -8.02 12.46 4.03
N VAL A 376 -8.10 11.14 4.21
CA VAL A 376 -6.98 10.28 4.59
C VAL A 376 -6.78 9.21 3.52
N MET A 377 -5.56 9.12 2.99
CA MET A 377 -5.13 7.95 2.21
C MET A 377 -4.62 6.90 3.20
N HIS A 378 -5.16 5.69 3.14
CA HIS A 378 -4.92 4.62 4.13
C HIS A 378 -4.64 3.29 3.44
N GLU A 379 -3.67 2.54 3.97
CA GLU A 379 -3.26 1.22 3.51
C GLU A 379 -3.21 0.20 4.64
N SER A 380 -3.60 -1.03 4.33
CA SER A 380 -3.52 -2.19 5.23
C SER A 380 -2.83 -3.35 4.52
N LEU A 381 -1.71 -3.83 5.05
CA LEU A 381 -0.98 -4.99 4.52
C LEU A 381 -1.00 -6.15 5.53
N SER A 382 -1.18 -7.38 5.04
CA SER A 382 -1.01 -8.61 5.82
C SER A 382 -0.05 -9.55 5.09
N LEU A 383 1.19 -9.60 5.56
CA LEU A 383 2.25 -10.43 4.99
C LEU A 383 2.04 -11.91 5.33
N ASP A 384 1.38 -12.22 6.45
CA ASP A 384 0.89 -13.58 6.74
C ASP A 384 0.01 -14.12 5.60
N ARG A 385 -0.87 -13.27 5.07
CA ARG A 385 -1.74 -13.61 3.95
C ARG A 385 -0.98 -13.62 2.62
N PHE A 386 0.03 -12.77 2.44
CA PHE A 386 0.93 -12.82 1.28
C PHE A 386 1.78 -14.09 1.23
N GLN A 387 2.20 -14.65 2.36
CA GLN A 387 2.95 -15.92 2.39
C GLN A 387 2.11 -17.13 1.93
N MET A 388 0.78 -17.07 2.07
CA MET A 388 -0.12 -18.20 1.76
C MET A 388 0.05 -18.64 0.28
N PRO A 389 0.37 -19.92 -0.01
CA PRO A 389 0.59 -20.38 -1.39
C PRO A 389 -0.61 -20.13 -2.31
N ILE A 390 -1.84 -20.23 -1.80
CA ILE A 390 -3.06 -19.94 -2.56
C ILE A 390 -3.17 -18.46 -2.95
N VAL A 391 -2.75 -17.53 -2.09
CA VAL A 391 -2.74 -16.10 -2.41
C VAL A 391 -1.71 -15.82 -3.50
N GLN A 392 -0.50 -16.35 -3.37
CA GLN A 392 0.55 -16.19 -4.38
C GLN A 392 0.18 -16.80 -5.73
N ALA A 393 -0.53 -17.94 -5.74
CA ALA A 393 -1.04 -18.56 -6.96
C ALA A 393 -2.11 -17.71 -7.68
N MET A 394 -2.77 -16.77 -6.99
CA MET A 394 -3.76 -15.87 -7.58
C MET A 394 -3.14 -14.59 -8.17
N LEU A 395 -1.93 -14.20 -7.75
CA LEU A 395 -1.32 -12.94 -8.20
C LEU A 395 -0.96 -12.89 -9.69
N PRO A 396 -0.49 -13.98 -10.38
CA PRO A 396 -0.21 -13.96 -11.81
C PRO A 396 -1.38 -13.54 -12.71
N PHE A 397 -2.63 -13.75 -12.26
CA PHE A 397 -3.83 -13.31 -12.99
C PHE A 397 -4.04 -11.78 -12.96
N ARG A 398 -3.26 -11.05 -12.16
CA ARG A 398 -3.16 -9.58 -12.18
C ARG A 398 -1.73 -9.06 -12.36
N MET A 399 -0.69 -9.85 -12.17
CA MET A 399 0.69 -9.42 -12.41
C MET A 399 1.25 -10.18 -13.59
N PRO A 400 1.03 -9.73 -14.84
CA PRO A 400 1.69 -10.32 -16.01
C PRO A 400 3.20 -10.07 -15.92
N ARG A 401 3.98 -11.01 -16.47
CA ARG A 401 5.43 -10.88 -16.64
C ARG A 401 5.78 -11.06 -18.11
N TRP A 402 6.58 -10.14 -18.65
CA TRP A 402 7.09 -10.15 -20.03
C TRP A 402 8.61 -10.03 -20.06
#